data_AF-A0A957Z0P7-F1
#
_entry.id   AF-A0A957Z0P7-F1
#
_cell.length_a   1.000
_cell.length_b   1.000
_cell.length_c   1.000
_cell.angle_alpha   90.00
_cell.angle_beta   90.00
_cell.angle_gamma   90.00
#
_symmetry.space_group_name_H-M   'P 1'
#
loop_
_entity.id
_entity.type
_entity.pdbx_description
1 polymer ?
#
loop_
_entity_poly.entity_id
_entity_poly.type
_entity_poly.pdbx_seq_one_letter_code
_entity_poly.pdbx_strand_id
1 'polypeptide(L)'
;ANNGTDAPFYWAGTGTMATITAWPAGYTCASLRPFKNYLVAVNITKSGTNYPHLVLWSSEADPGSLPTSWDVTDKTKNAGDSPAMADDPSLAVDQLPLGDANILYKENAIYSMVLSGNDFIFNINRLPIPFGARGRNCVANTPLGHVVLTHGDVILHNGSTFKQIATGRIRKWLSDNIDGANRSRCFVVTSPRFNEVWICFPALSQTKCTRAAVWNWIDDTWSVRSLPNVTFGAIGQIDASLISVWDSDSDAWDNDQSLWDQNELSEGQAHLLMGCDIGLSSGIAATDMSITENGDDFAAEMERKGISFDDPATVKSLRAIWPRIKGTSGQKVLITSGATMDIEQAVTWGSPVEYTIGSSQKADLPFSTGRFLAIRFDSVDNAPFRVDSFDLDYTVRGLY
;
A
#
# COMPACT_ATOMS: atom_id res chain seq x y z
N ALA A 1 -10.23 -2.06 -17.92
CA ALA A 1 -8.94 -1.35 -17.76
C ALA A 1 -8.90 -0.15 -18.71
N ASN A 2 -8.12 0.89 -18.39
CA ASN A 2 -7.89 2.03 -19.30
C ASN A 2 -6.51 2.64 -19.01
N ASN A 3 -5.88 3.20 -20.03
CA ASN A 3 -4.53 3.80 -19.96
C ASN A 3 -4.54 5.33 -20.14
N GLY A 4 -5.70 5.95 -20.38
CA GLY A 4 -5.86 7.39 -20.59
C GLY A 4 -5.61 7.86 -22.02
N THR A 5 -5.10 6.99 -22.89
CA THR A 5 -4.76 7.31 -24.29
C THR A 5 -5.67 6.59 -25.28
N ASP A 6 -5.95 5.32 -25.00
CA ASP A 6 -6.80 4.46 -25.83
C ASP A 6 -8.20 4.34 -25.23
N ALA A 7 -9.11 3.84 -26.07
CA ALA A 7 -10.43 3.43 -25.60
C ALA A 7 -10.30 2.34 -24.51
N PRO A 8 -11.16 2.33 -23.49
CA PRO A 8 -11.08 1.35 -22.42
C PRO A 8 -11.21 -0.09 -22.91
N PHE A 9 -10.52 -1.00 -22.21
CA PHE A 9 -10.43 -2.41 -22.51
C PHE A 9 -11.17 -3.26 -21.48
N TYR A 10 -11.65 -4.42 -21.92
CA TYR A 10 -12.16 -5.50 -21.09
C TYR A 10 -11.39 -6.80 -21.37
N TRP A 11 -11.51 -7.76 -20.46
CA TRP A 11 -10.97 -9.10 -20.63
C TRP A 11 -12.07 -10.12 -20.39
N ALA A 12 -12.22 -11.06 -21.33
CA ALA A 12 -13.27 -12.08 -21.29
C ALA A 12 -12.87 -13.35 -20.52
N GLY A 13 -11.72 -13.35 -19.83
CA GLY A 13 -11.16 -14.50 -19.12
C GLY A 13 -10.28 -15.42 -19.98
N THR A 14 -10.23 -15.22 -21.30
CA THR A 14 -9.34 -15.95 -22.21
C THR A 14 -8.75 -15.03 -23.28
N GLY A 15 -7.49 -15.25 -23.66
CA GLY A 15 -6.82 -14.49 -24.72
C GLY A 15 -6.41 -13.07 -24.31
N THR A 16 -6.17 -12.21 -25.30
CA THR A 16 -5.75 -10.81 -25.07
C THR A 16 -6.94 -9.92 -24.73
N MET A 17 -6.69 -8.82 -24.01
CA MET A 17 -7.69 -7.78 -23.76
C MET A 17 -8.24 -7.18 -25.06
N ALA A 18 -9.52 -6.84 -25.06
CA ALA A 18 -10.22 -6.24 -26.20
C ALA A 18 -10.87 -4.91 -25.80
N THR A 19 -11.10 -4.02 -26.75
CA THR A 19 -11.78 -2.74 -26.51
C THR A 19 -13.26 -2.95 -26.17
N ILE A 20 -13.79 -2.20 -25.19
CA ILE A 20 -15.22 -2.24 -24.85
C ILE A 20 -16.06 -1.91 -26.08
N THR A 21 -16.91 -2.85 -26.50
CA THR A 21 -17.59 -2.81 -27.80
C THR A 21 -18.52 -1.62 -27.98
N ALA A 22 -19.27 -1.24 -26.94
CA ALA A 22 -20.22 -0.13 -27.00
C ALA A 22 -19.60 1.24 -26.64
N TRP A 23 -18.27 1.30 -26.41
CA TRP A 23 -17.62 2.55 -26.02
C TRP A 23 -17.67 3.58 -27.17
N PRO A 24 -18.04 4.85 -26.92
CA PRO A 24 -18.14 5.84 -27.97
C PRO A 24 -16.81 6.09 -28.70
N ALA A 25 -16.85 6.17 -30.03
CA ALA A 25 -15.67 6.41 -30.84
C ALA A 25 -15.05 7.79 -30.55
N GLY A 26 -13.73 7.85 -30.41
CA GLY A 26 -12.99 9.08 -30.13
C GLY A 26 -13.06 9.55 -28.67
N TYR A 27 -13.64 8.75 -27.77
CA TYR A 27 -13.72 9.09 -26.35
C TYR A 27 -12.61 8.36 -25.59
N THR A 28 -11.98 9.03 -24.63
CA THR A 28 -11.06 8.41 -23.65
C THR A 28 -11.41 8.89 -22.24
N CYS A 29 -10.95 8.16 -21.22
CA CYS A 29 -11.24 8.50 -19.83
C CYS A 29 -10.01 8.30 -18.93
N ALA A 30 -9.92 9.09 -17.85
CA ALA A 30 -8.85 8.94 -16.87
C ALA A 30 -9.07 7.71 -15.96
N SER A 31 -10.31 7.47 -15.51
CA SER A 31 -10.65 6.28 -14.71
C SER A 31 -12.01 5.72 -15.11
N LEU A 32 -12.11 4.39 -15.13
CA LEU A 32 -13.31 3.60 -15.42
C LEU A 32 -13.44 2.51 -14.35
N ARG A 33 -14.58 2.45 -13.65
CA ARG A 33 -14.86 1.41 -12.66
C ARG A 33 -16.31 0.95 -12.73
N PRO A 34 -16.57 -0.34 -12.41
CA PRO A 34 -17.94 -0.83 -12.24
C PRO A 34 -18.55 -0.28 -10.95
N PHE A 35 -19.83 0.08 -11.01
CA PHE A 35 -20.64 0.44 -9.85
C PHE A 35 -22.07 -0.07 -10.04
N LYS A 36 -22.48 -1.02 -9.19
CA LYS A 36 -23.73 -1.77 -9.36
C LYS A 36 -23.79 -2.37 -10.78
N ASN A 37 -24.87 -2.14 -11.52
CA ASN A 37 -25.06 -2.66 -12.87
C ASN A 37 -24.54 -1.72 -13.97
N TYR A 38 -23.76 -0.69 -13.62
CA TYR A 38 -23.27 0.33 -14.54
C TYR A 38 -21.75 0.37 -14.58
N LEU A 39 -21.20 0.79 -15.71
CA LEU A 39 -19.82 1.27 -15.79
C LEU A 39 -19.84 2.79 -15.68
N VAL A 40 -19.03 3.34 -14.76
CA VAL A 40 -18.89 4.78 -14.55
C VAL A 40 -17.50 5.20 -14.99
N ALA A 41 -17.39 6.30 -15.72
CA ALA A 41 -16.16 6.88 -16.21
C ALA A 41 -16.06 8.36 -15.79
N VAL A 42 -14.85 8.80 -15.45
CA VAL A 42 -14.56 10.17 -15.02
C VAL A 42 -13.44 10.79 -15.85
N ASN A 43 -13.47 12.13 -15.97
CA ASN A 43 -12.49 12.94 -16.72
C ASN A 43 -12.40 12.46 -18.17
N ILE A 44 -13.45 12.77 -18.94
CA ILE A 44 -13.67 12.26 -20.28
C ILE A 44 -13.08 13.23 -21.30
N THR A 45 -12.25 12.72 -22.19
CA THR A 45 -11.82 13.46 -23.38
C THR A 45 -12.67 13.02 -24.57
N LYS A 46 -13.39 13.95 -25.20
CA LYS A 46 -14.20 13.71 -26.40
C LYS A 46 -13.48 14.31 -27.61
N SER A 47 -12.98 13.46 -28.51
CA SER A 47 -12.33 13.86 -29.77
C SER A 47 -11.25 14.94 -29.58
N GLY A 48 -10.38 14.77 -28.57
CA GLY A 48 -9.29 15.68 -28.25
C GLY A 48 -9.64 16.85 -27.31
N THR A 49 -10.92 17.04 -26.97
CA THR A 49 -11.33 18.05 -25.98
C THR A 49 -11.56 17.40 -24.61
N ASN A 50 -10.80 17.82 -23.59
CA ASN A 50 -10.94 17.27 -22.25
C ASN A 50 -12.07 17.94 -21.45
N TYR A 51 -12.95 17.13 -20.86
CA TYR A 51 -14.01 17.52 -19.94
C TYR A 51 -13.72 16.95 -18.54
N PRO A 52 -12.87 17.63 -17.74
CA PRO A 52 -12.32 17.08 -16.50
C PRO A 52 -13.33 16.92 -15.36
N HIS A 53 -14.51 17.55 -15.48
CA HIS A 53 -15.58 17.51 -14.47
C HIS A 53 -16.77 16.64 -14.91
N LEU A 54 -16.67 16.03 -16.09
CA LEU A 54 -17.74 15.20 -16.61
C LEU A 54 -17.63 13.79 -16.04
N VAL A 55 -18.74 13.33 -15.47
CA VAL A 55 -18.99 11.94 -15.12
C VAL A 55 -19.90 11.36 -16.20
N LEU A 56 -19.52 10.22 -16.75
CA LEU A 56 -20.28 9.51 -17.78
C LEU A 56 -20.58 8.09 -17.27
N TRP A 57 -21.81 7.61 -17.43
CA TRP A 57 -22.16 6.23 -17.08
C TRP A 57 -22.86 5.52 -18.25
N SER A 58 -22.64 4.22 -18.32
CA SER A 58 -23.21 3.35 -19.36
C SER A 58 -24.70 3.10 -19.15
N SER A 59 -25.33 2.40 -20.09
CA SER A 59 -26.58 1.69 -19.81
C SER A 59 -26.38 0.60 -18.76
N GLU A 60 -27.46 0.10 -18.17
CA GLU A 60 -27.42 -1.11 -17.36
C GLU A 60 -26.87 -2.29 -18.16
N ALA A 61 -26.09 -3.13 -17.48
CA ALA A 61 -25.57 -4.38 -18.00
C ALA A 61 -26.06 -5.55 -17.13
N ASP A 62 -26.43 -6.65 -17.77
CA ASP A 62 -26.75 -7.89 -17.06
C ASP A 62 -25.46 -8.50 -16.47
N PRO A 63 -25.54 -9.20 -15.32
CA PRO A 63 -24.38 -9.87 -14.74
C PRO A 63 -23.67 -10.77 -15.74
N GLY A 64 -22.37 -10.54 -15.93
CA GLY A 64 -21.53 -11.28 -16.90
C GLY A 64 -21.55 -10.71 -18.33
N SER A 65 -22.30 -9.64 -18.58
CA SER A 65 -22.34 -8.95 -19.88
C SER A 65 -21.68 -7.57 -19.84
N LEU A 66 -21.30 -7.06 -21.00
CA LEU A 66 -20.91 -5.66 -21.16
C LEU A 66 -22.14 -4.78 -21.42
N PRO A 67 -22.11 -3.50 -21.01
CA PRO A 67 -23.19 -2.58 -21.32
C PRO A 67 -23.32 -2.37 -22.83
N THR A 68 -24.57 -2.23 -23.28
CA THR A 68 -24.91 -2.13 -24.71
C THR A 68 -24.83 -0.73 -25.29
N SER A 69 -24.85 0.32 -24.45
CA SER A 69 -24.83 1.71 -24.91
C SER A 69 -24.19 2.65 -23.89
N TRP A 70 -23.66 3.75 -24.40
CA TRP A 70 -23.17 4.92 -23.68
C TRP A 70 -23.81 6.22 -24.22
N ASP A 71 -24.83 6.10 -25.05
CA ASP A 71 -25.49 7.21 -25.71
C ASP A 71 -26.43 7.95 -24.74
N VAL A 72 -26.05 9.19 -24.40
CA VAL A 72 -26.80 10.06 -23.48
C VAL A 72 -28.09 10.63 -24.09
N THR A 73 -28.24 10.51 -25.42
CA THR A 73 -29.40 11.01 -26.17
C THR A 73 -30.54 9.98 -26.22
N ASP A 74 -30.24 8.69 -26.09
CA ASP A 74 -31.22 7.62 -26.08
C ASP A 74 -31.90 7.49 -24.71
N LYS A 75 -33.10 8.07 -24.58
CA LYS A 75 -33.90 8.03 -23.34
C LYS A 75 -34.50 6.66 -23.03
N THR A 76 -34.41 5.69 -23.94
CA THR A 76 -34.85 4.31 -23.67
C THR A 76 -33.79 3.51 -22.90
N LYS A 77 -32.57 4.04 -22.83
CA LYS A 77 -31.45 3.47 -22.10
C LYS A 77 -31.05 4.41 -20.97
N ASN A 78 -30.74 3.83 -19.81
CA ASN A 78 -30.32 4.59 -18.63
C ASN A 78 -28.84 5.02 -18.70
N ALA A 79 -28.35 5.38 -19.89
CA ALA A 79 -27.03 5.99 -20.04
C ALA A 79 -27.14 7.51 -19.84
N GLY A 80 -26.10 8.14 -19.33
CA GLY A 80 -26.15 9.56 -19.04
C GLY A 80 -24.81 10.16 -18.66
N ASP A 81 -24.77 11.49 -18.66
CA ASP A 81 -23.65 12.27 -18.21
C ASP A 81 -24.08 13.37 -17.24
N SER A 82 -23.14 13.80 -16.40
CA SER A 82 -23.37 14.88 -15.44
C SER A 82 -22.10 15.70 -15.22
N PRO A 83 -22.17 17.04 -15.36
CA PRO A 83 -21.09 17.95 -14.99
C PRO A 83 -21.18 18.40 -13.52
N ALA A 84 -21.87 17.65 -12.65
CA ALA A 84 -22.15 18.05 -11.26
C ALA A 84 -20.89 18.33 -10.40
N MET A 85 -19.70 17.93 -10.86
CA MET A 85 -18.42 18.17 -10.19
C MET A 85 -17.74 19.48 -10.63
N ALA A 86 -18.44 20.38 -11.33
CA ALA A 86 -17.89 21.61 -11.88
C ALA A 86 -17.73 22.75 -10.84
N ASP A 87 -18.23 22.58 -9.62
CA ASP A 87 -18.07 23.57 -8.53
C ASP A 87 -16.61 23.67 -8.05
N ASP A 88 -15.82 22.62 -8.23
CA ASP A 88 -14.39 22.61 -7.94
C ASP A 88 -13.57 22.63 -9.23
N PRO A 89 -12.52 23.45 -9.36
CA PRO A 89 -11.75 23.57 -10.61
C PRO A 89 -10.75 22.43 -10.84
N SER A 90 -10.50 21.56 -9.85
CA SER A 90 -9.49 20.50 -9.97
C SER A 90 -9.93 19.36 -10.88
N LEU A 91 -8.99 18.52 -11.31
CA LEU A 91 -9.27 17.40 -12.21
C LEU A 91 -9.94 16.25 -11.44
N ALA A 92 -10.88 15.54 -12.07
CA ALA A 92 -11.32 14.24 -11.56
C ALA A 92 -10.24 13.19 -11.84
N VAL A 93 -9.86 12.43 -10.81
CA VAL A 93 -8.66 11.58 -10.81
C VAL A 93 -9.02 10.10 -10.81
N ASP A 94 -9.87 9.70 -9.87
CA ASP A 94 -10.28 8.29 -9.71
C ASP A 94 -11.64 8.21 -9.03
N GLN A 95 -12.14 7.00 -8.87
CA GLN A 95 -13.36 6.69 -8.14
C GLN A 95 -13.20 5.36 -7.41
N LEU A 96 -13.98 5.12 -6.37
CA LEU A 96 -14.04 3.81 -5.71
C LEU A 96 -15.40 3.64 -5.02
N PRO A 97 -16.09 2.50 -5.17
CA PRO A 97 -17.29 2.21 -4.40
C PRO A 97 -17.02 2.05 -2.90
N LEU A 98 -17.80 2.76 -2.08
CA LEU A 98 -17.86 2.61 -0.62
C LEU A 98 -19.29 2.23 -0.23
N GLY A 99 -19.52 0.94 0.03
CA GLY A 99 -20.87 0.42 0.30
C GLY A 99 -21.82 0.72 -0.86
N ASP A 100 -22.91 1.44 -0.58
CA ASP A 100 -23.96 1.77 -1.55
C ASP A 100 -23.68 3.02 -2.40
N ALA A 101 -22.59 3.76 -2.12
CA ALA A 101 -22.22 4.98 -2.83
C ALA A 101 -20.92 4.79 -3.63
N ASN A 102 -20.86 5.31 -4.84
CA ASN A 102 -19.60 5.44 -5.58
C ASN A 102 -18.93 6.75 -5.19
N ILE A 103 -17.74 6.69 -4.63
CA ILE A 103 -17.00 7.90 -4.23
C ILE A 103 -16.14 8.35 -5.40
N LEU A 104 -16.38 9.56 -5.87
CA LEU A 104 -15.64 10.20 -6.96
C LEU A 104 -14.58 11.13 -6.35
N TYR A 105 -13.32 10.91 -6.71
CA TYR A 105 -12.18 11.67 -6.22
C TYR A 105 -11.69 12.67 -7.27
N LYS A 106 -11.61 13.92 -6.85
CA LYS A 106 -10.83 14.95 -7.52
C LYS A 106 -9.49 15.14 -6.81
N GLU A 107 -8.63 15.99 -7.35
CA GLU A 107 -7.34 16.30 -6.71
C GLU A 107 -7.51 16.98 -5.34
N ASN A 108 -8.55 17.82 -5.20
CA ASN A 108 -8.79 18.64 -4.01
C ASN A 108 -10.19 18.47 -3.37
N ALA A 109 -11.05 17.61 -3.92
CA ALA A 109 -12.42 17.43 -3.43
C ALA A 109 -12.92 16.00 -3.64
N ILE A 110 -13.93 15.60 -2.86
CA ILE A 110 -14.54 14.27 -2.93
C ILE A 110 -16.06 14.44 -3.09
N TYR A 111 -16.65 13.61 -3.94
CA TYR A 111 -18.09 13.58 -4.21
C TYR A 111 -18.61 12.16 -4.00
N SER A 112 -19.86 12.03 -3.61
CA SER A 112 -20.59 10.76 -3.56
C SER A 112 -21.61 10.72 -4.68
N MET A 113 -21.60 9.64 -5.45
CA MET A 113 -22.56 9.31 -6.49
C MET A 113 -23.42 8.14 -6.00
N VAL A 114 -24.72 8.38 -5.83
CA VAL A 114 -25.68 7.37 -5.38
C VAL A 114 -26.75 7.16 -6.45
N LEU A 115 -27.16 5.90 -6.64
CA LEU A 115 -28.26 5.58 -7.54
C LEU A 115 -29.56 6.16 -6.96
N SER A 116 -30.25 6.96 -7.76
CA SER A 116 -31.51 7.59 -7.41
C SER A 116 -32.62 6.95 -8.24
N GLY A 117 -33.74 6.62 -7.61
CA GLY A 117 -34.87 5.93 -8.24
C GLY A 117 -35.83 6.86 -9.00
N ASN A 118 -35.39 8.04 -9.42
CA ASN A 118 -36.19 9.06 -10.09
C ASN A 118 -35.61 9.37 -11.49
N ASP A 119 -36.14 10.41 -12.17
CA ASP A 119 -35.69 10.82 -13.51
C ASP A 119 -34.18 11.10 -13.62
N PHE A 120 -33.52 11.41 -12.50
CA PHE A 120 -32.08 11.46 -12.40
C PHE A 120 -31.56 10.11 -11.91
N ILE A 121 -30.97 9.32 -12.81
CA ILE A 121 -30.45 7.98 -12.50
C ILE A 121 -29.44 8.02 -11.35
N PHE A 122 -28.56 9.04 -11.33
CA PHE A 122 -27.59 9.24 -10.26
C PHE A 122 -27.68 10.63 -9.65
N ASN A 123 -27.63 10.68 -8.32
CA ASN A 123 -27.47 11.92 -7.57
C ASN A 123 -25.99 12.05 -7.13
N ILE A 124 -25.36 13.17 -7.46
CA ILE A 124 -23.95 13.46 -7.16
C ILE A 124 -23.90 14.64 -6.19
N ASN A 125 -23.35 14.40 -5.00
CA ASN A 125 -23.23 15.40 -3.95
C ASN A 125 -21.78 15.53 -3.47
N ARG A 126 -21.36 16.75 -3.14
CA ARG A 126 -20.04 16.99 -2.55
C ARG A 126 -20.00 16.52 -1.09
N LEU A 127 -18.94 15.82 -0.72
CA LEU A 127 -18.70 15.44 0.68
C LEU A 127 -18.00 16.58 1.44
N PRO A 128 -18.29 16.77 2.74
CA PRO A 128 -17.70 17.82 3.56
C PRO A 128 -16.26 17.47 4.02
N ILE A 129 -15.43 16.94 3.10
CA ILE A 129 -14.05 16.53 3.34
C ILE A 129 -13.15 17.43 2.48
N PRO A 130 -12.23 18.22 3.07
CA PRO A 130 -11.45 19.23 2.35
C PRO A 130 -10.19 18.66 1.66
N PHE A 131 -10.21 17.36 1.33
CA PHE A 131 -9.08 16.65 0.73
C PHE A 131 -9.54 15.98 -0.57
N GLY A 132 -8.61 15.71 -1.46
CA GLY A 132 -8.82 14.87 -2.64
C GLY A 132 -7.76 13.78 -2.75
N ALA A 133 -7.85 12.98 -3.82
CA ALA A 133 -6.87 11.94 -4.11
C ALA A 133 -5.71 12.54 -4.91
N ARG A 134 -4.49 12.15 -4.57
CA ARG A 134 -3.27 12.64 -5.22
C ARG A 134 -3.15 12.21 -6.68
N GLY A 135 -3.64 11.04 -7.01
CA GLY A 135 -3.40 10.39 -8.27
C GLY A 135 -4.34 9.21 -8.46
N ARG A 136 -4.26 8.61 -9.64
CA ARG A 136 -5.05 7.42 -9.94
C ARG A 136 -4.60 6.27 -9.06
N ASN A 137 -5.52 5.42 -8.63
CA ASN A 137 -5.25 4.29 -7.75
C ASN A 137 -4.66 4.69 -6.39
N CYS A 138 -4.81 5.95 -5.96
CA CYS A 138 -4.36 6.42 -4.64
C CYS A 138 -5.41 6.19 -3.53
N VAL A 139 -6.36 5.27 -3.76
CA VAL A 139 -7.46 4.98 -2.84
C VAL A 139 -7.59 3.48 -2.69
N ALA A 140 -7.62 3.00 -1.45
CA ALA A 140 -7.90 1.62 -1.12
C ALA A 140 -9.09 1.50 -0.17
N ASN A 141 -9.93 0.48 -0.40
CA ASN A 141 -11.08 0.19 0.43
C ASN A 141 -10.69 -0.75 1.57
N THR A 142 -10.93 -0.33 2.81
CA THR A 142 -10.73 -1.13 4.03
C THR A 142 -12.06 -1.32 4.75
N PRO A 143 -12.20 -2.30 5.65
CA PRO A 143 -13.40 -2.44 6.48
C PRO A 143 -13.76 -1.19 7.31
N LEU A 144 -12.76 -0.33 7.61
CA LEU A 144 -12.96 0.92 8.35
C LEU A 144 -13.39 2.10 7.46
N GLY A 145 -13.30 1.95 6.14
CA GLY A 145 -13.53 3.01 5.16
C GLY A 145 -12.43 3.10 4.11
N HIS A 146 -12.42 4.21 3.36
CA HIS A 146 -11.43 4.45 2.32
C HIS A 146 -10.18 5.09 2.90
N VAL A 147 -9.02 4.47 2.63
CA VAL A 147 -7.71 5.07 2.85
C VAL A 147 -7.27 5.76 1.57
N VAL A 148 -7.00 7.06 1.67
CA VAL A 148 -6.70 7.93 0.53
C VAL A 148 -5.34 8.59 0.76
N LEU A 149 -4.44 8.43 -0.21
CA LEU A 149 -3.24 9.25 -0.30
C LEU A 149 -3.60 10.60 -0.91
N THR A 150 -3.53 11.65 -0.10
CA THR A 150 -3.77 13.04 -0.51
C THR A 150 -2.45 13.72 -0.90
N HIS A 151 -2.51 14.99 -1.30
CA HIS A 151 -1.33 15.77 -1.64
C HIS A 151 -0.33 15.97 -0.47
N GLY A 152 -0.81 15.96 0.78
CA GLY A 152 0.02 16.26 1.95
C GLY A 152 -0.07 15.27 3.12
N ASP A 153 -1.05 14.37 3.11
CA ASP A 153 -1.26 13.39 4.18
C ASP A 153 -1.97 12.13 3.69
N VAL A 154 -2.07 11.12 4.55
CA VAL A 154 -2.90 9.95 4.33
C VAL A 154 -4.12 10.05 5.24
N ILE A 155 -5.31 9.97 4.65
CA ILE A 155 -6.59 10.04 5.38
C ILE A 155 -7.33 8.71 5.31
N LEU A 156 -8.07 8.41 6.37
CA LEU A 156 -9.10 7.38 6.41
C LEU A 156 -10.46 8.08 6.50
N HIS A 157 -11.40 7.78 5.61
CA HIS A 157 -12.75 8.33 5.69
C HIS A 157 -13.84 7.29 5.43
N ASN A 158 -14.99 7.47 6.09
CA ASN A 158 -16.16 6.60 5.96
C ASN A 158 -17.29 7.21 5.12
N GLY A 159 -16.99 8.30 4.38
CA GLY A 159 -17.96 9.02 3.55
C GLY A 159 -18.69 10.17 4.27
N SER A 160 -18.53 10.29 5.59
CA SER A 160 -19.04 11.43 6.36
C SER A 160 -17.94 12.11 7.17
N THR A 161 -17.14 11.31 7.88
CA THR A 161 -16.03 11.76 8.73
C THR A 161 -14.70 11.32 8.15
N PHE A 162 -13.62 12.01 8.51
CA PHE A 162 -12.25 11.66 8.14
C PHE A 162 -11.32 11.70 9.35
N LYS A 163 -10.25 10.90 9.30
CA LYS A 163 -9.13 10.86 10.24
C LYS A 163 -7.82 10.92 9.46
N GLN A 164 -6.89 11.75 9.91
CA GLN A 164 -5.52 11.76 9.39
C GLN A 164 -4.71 10.67 10.10
N ILE A 165 -4.19 9.70 9.36
CA ILE A 165 -3.52 8.51 9.93
C ILE A 165 -1.99 8.61 9.90
N ALA A 166 -1.41 9.42 9.01
CA ALA A 166 0.05 9.62 8.94
C ALA A 166 0.52 10.86 9.73
N THR A 167 -0.36 11.81 10.05
CA THR A 167 -0.04 12.99 10.86
C THR A 167 0.50 12.61 12.24
N GLY A 168 1.61 13.23 12.65
CA GLY A 168 2.29 12.93 13.92
C GLY A 168 3.12 11.63 13.91
N ARG A 169 3.12 10.90 12.79
CA ARG A 169 3.89 9.67 12.60
C ARG A 169 4.80 9.79 11.38
N ILE A 170 4.45 9.14 10.27
CA ILE A 170 5.29 9.01 9.09
C ILE A 170 5.10 10.14 8.06
N ARG A 171 4.11 11.05 8.22
CA ARG A 171 3.74 12.05 7.20
C ARG A 171 4.92 12.84 6.62
N LYS A 172 5.83 13.33 7.49
CA LYS A 172 7.00 14.10 7.07
C LYS A 172 7.96 13.20 6.27
N TRP A 173 8.28 12.04 6.83
CA TRP A 173 9.15 11.06 6.18
C TRP A 173 8.59 10.65 4.80
N LEU A 174 7.30 10.36 4.70
CA LEU A 174 6.64 9.98 3.46
C LEU A 174 6.75 11.10 2.41
N SER A 175 6.43 12.35 2.80
CA SER A 175 6.54 13.51 1.90
C SER A 175 7.98 13.76 1.42
N ASP A 176 8.97 13.56 2.30
CA ASP A 176 10.39 13.81 2.01
C ASP A 176 11.01 12.69 1.15
N ASN A 177 10.43 11.48 1.12
CA ASN A 177 10.94 10.34 0.36
C ASN A 177 10.29 10.14 -1.02
N ILE A 178 9.13 10.76 -1.27
CA ILE A 178 8.42 10.64 -2.56
C ILE A 178 9.10 11.53 -3.62
N ASP A 179 9.44 10.93 -4.76
CA ASP A 179 9.97 11.66 -5.90
C ASP A 179 9.02 12.76 -6.38
N GLY A 180 9.57 13.93 -6.71
CA GLY A 180 8.82 15.12 -7.14
C GLY A 180 8.16 15.01 -8.51
N ALA A 181 8.83 14.34 -9.44
CA ALA A 181 8.42 14.27 -10.85
C ALA A 181 7.48 13.09 -11.11
N ASN A 182 7.66 11.98 -10.39
CA ASN A 182 6.89 10.74 -10.57
C ASN A 182 5.76 10.57 -9.55
N ARG A 183 5.30 11.68 -8.94
CA ARG A 183 4.25 11.71 -7.91
C ARG A 183 2.93 11.07 -8.32
N SER A 184 2.58 11.15 -9.60
CA SER A 184 1.36 10.59 -10.17
C SER A 184 1.38 9.06 -10.29
N ARG A 185 2.54 8.42 -10.12
CA ARG A 185 2.72 6.96 -10.16
C ARG A 185 2.54 6.28 -8.80
N CYS A 186 2.33 7.05 -7.74
CA CYS A 186 1.96 6.49 -6.43
C CYS A 186 0.63 5.75 -6.55
N PHE A 187 0.50 4.63 -5.83
CA PHE A 187 -0.76 3.92 -5.71
C PHE A 187 -0.90 3.33 -4.30
N VAL A 188 -2.14 3.05 -3.91
CA VAL A 188 -2.50 2.52 -2.61
C VAL A 188 -3.26 1.23 -2.84
N VAL A 189 -2.85 0.17 -2.16
CA VAL A 189 -3.45 -1.16 -2.28
C VAL A 189 -3.61 -1.79 -0.91
N THR A 190 -4.63 -2.62 -0.75
CA THR A 190 -4.89 -3.36 0.48
C THR A 190 -4.34 -4.77 0.42
N SER A 191 -3.82 -5.26 1.54
CA SER A 191 -3.50 -6.65 1.83
C SER A 191 -4.43 -7.13 2.94
N PRO A 192 -5.61 -7.71 2.61
CA PRO A 192 -6.58 -8.14 3.61
C PRO A 192 -6.07 -9.23 4.53
N ARG A 193 -5.15 -10.09 4.05
CA ARG A 193 -4.55 -11.18 4.83
C ARG A 193 -3.86 -10.70 6.11
N PHE A 194 -3.13 -9.60 6.01
CA PHE A 194 -2.34 -9.06 7.12
C PHE A 194 -2.97 -7.84 7.79
N ASN A 195 -4.16 -7.44 7.34
CA ASN A 195 -4.82 -6.21 7.76
C ASN A 195 -4.02 -4.93 7.45
N GLU A 196 -3.43 -4.87 6.25
CA GLU A 196 -2.50 -3.80 5.89
C GLU A 196 -2.91 -2.99 4.66
N VAL A 197 -2.67 -1.68 4.68
CA VAL A 197 -2.70 -0.81 3.51
C VAL A 197 -1.29 -0.45 3.12
N TRP A 198 -0.93 -0.71 1.87
CA TRP A 198 0.36 -0.39 1.30
C TRP A 198 0.24 0.85 0.44
N ILE A 199 0.99 1.89 0.80
CA ILE A 199 1.14 3.10 0.02
C ILE A 199 2.45 2.99 -0.73
N CYS A 200 2.37 2.58 -1.99
CA CYS A 200 3.51 2.37 -2.86
C CYS A 200 3.88 3.68 -3.56
N PHE A 201 5.16 4.03 -3.53
CA PHE A 201 5.65 5.25 -4.15
C PHE A 201 7.05 5.10 -4.75
N PRO A 202 7.37 5.87 -5.80
CA PRO A 202 8.73 6.01 -6.28
C PRO A 202 9.55 6.80 -5.25
N ALA A 203 10.61 6.17 -4.74
CA ALA A 203 11.61 6.89 -3.95
C ALA A 203 12.31 7.95 -4.80
N LEU A 204 13.02 8.89 -4.16
CA LEU A 204 13.75 9.96 -4.84
C LEU A 204 14.56 9.46 -6.04
N SER A 205 14.40 10.12 -7.19
CA SER A 205 15.07 9.79 -8.45
C SER A 205 14.73 8.42 -9.05
N GLN A 206 13.65 7.77 -8.59
CA GLN A 206 13.11 6.54 -9.18
C GLN A 206 11.91 6.83 -10.07
N THR A 207 11.73 6.02 -11.11
CA THR A 207 10.60 6.13 -12.07
C THR A 207 9.47 5.14 -11.78
N LYS A 208 9.75 4.09 -11.02
CA LYS A 208 8.80 3.05 -10.56
C LYS A 208 8.77 3.01 -9.03
N CYS A 209 7.76 2.36 -8.44
CA CYS A 209 7.63 2.30 -6.99
C CYS A 209 8.66 1.34 -6.40
N THR A 210 9.61 1.87 -5.64
CA THR A 210 10.68 1.08 -5.00
C THR A 210 10.51 0.96 -3.49
N ARG A 211 9.53 1.67 -2.92
CA ARG A 211 9.22 1.65 -1.48
C ARG A 211 7.72 1.69 -1.24
N ALA A 212 7.28 1.05 -0.17
CA ALA A 212 5.95 1.18 0.38
C ALA A 212 6.00 1.67 1.83
N ALA A 213 5.10 2.59 2.18
CA ALA A 213 4.72 2.82 3.56
C ALA A 213 3.49 1.94 3.85
N VAL A 214 3.63 1.02 4.81
CA VAL A 214 2.62 0.03 5.14
C VAL A 214 1.97 0.42 6.46
N TRP A 215 0.64 0.46 6.50
CA TRP A 215 -0.14 0.76 7.69
C TRP A 215 -1.02 -0.43 8.04
N ASN A 216 -0.87 -0.96 9.26
CA ASN A 216 -1.75 -1.99 9.78
C ASN A 216 -2.96 -1.35 10.47
N TRP A 217 -4.19 -1.67 10.03
CA TRP A 217 -5.40 -1.02 10.57
C TRP A 217 -5.91 -1.63 11.88
N ILE A 218 -5.40 -2.79 12.29
CA ILE A 218 -5.72 -3.40 13.60
C ILE A 218 -4.73 -2.92 14.65
N ASP A 219 -3.43 -3.01 14.37
CA ASP A 219 -2.37 -2.65 15.32
C ASP A 219 -2.07 -1.13 15.32
N ASP A 220 -2.57 -0.39 14.34
CA ASP A 220 -2.34 1.04 14.13
C ASP A 220 -0.85 1.41 14.06
N THR A 221 -0.04 0.50 13.49
CA THR A 221 1.40 0.64 13.32
C THR A 221 1.77 0.96 11.88
N TRP A 222 2.93 1.61 11.71
CA TRP A 222 3.51 1.92 10.42
C TRP A 222 4.84 1.20 10.25
N SER A 223 5.03 0.60 9.08
CA SER A 223 6.30 0.01 8.65
C SER A 223 6.66 0.51 7.26
N VAL A 224 7.91 0.29 6.87
CA VAL A 224 8.42 0.62 5.54
C VAL A 224 8.93 -0.66 4.90
N ARG A 225 8.58 -0.87 3.64
CA ARG A 225 9.00 -2.03 2.86
C ARG A 225 9.70 -1.58 1.59
N SER A 226 10.77 -2.27 1.18
CA SER A 226 11.31 -2.17 -0.17
C SER A 226 10.36 -2.84 -1.17
N LEU A 227 10.39 -2.40 -2.42
CA LEU A 227 9.60 -3.00 -3.50
C LEU A 227 10.47 -3.18 -4.75
N PRO A 228 10.28 -4.26 -5.52
CA PRO A 228 11.02 -4.52 -6.75
C PRO A 228 10.41 -3.74 -7.94
N ASN A 229 10.56 -2.41 -7.95
CA ASN A 229 10.11 -1.54 -9.05
C ASN A 229 8.64 -1.77 -9.46
N VAL A 230 7.73 -1.76 -8.49
CA VAL A 230 6.30 -2.04 -8.71
C VAL A 230 5.62 -0.91 -9.45
N THR A 231 4.70 -1.27 -10.35
CA THR A 231 3.92 -0.34 -11.18
C THR A 231 2.44 -0.33 -10.84
N PHE A 232 1.90 -1.44 -10.36
CA PHE A 232 0.50 -1.58 -9.99
C PHE A 232 0.32 -2.73 -8.99
N GLY A 233 -0.70 -2.64 -8.15
CA GLY A 233 -1.09 -3.70 -7.22
C GLY A 233 -2.59 -3.94 -7.26
N ALA A 234 -2.99 -5.20 -7.17
CA ALA A 234 -4.38 -5.62 -7.09
C ALA A 234 -4.52 -6.85 -6.20
N ILE A 235 -5.71 -7.01 -5.62
CA ILE A 235 -6.05 -8.22 -4.88
C ILE A 235 -6.60 -9.24 -5.87
N GLY A 236 -6.18 -10.49 -5.77
CA GLY A 236 -6.65 -11.60 -6.58
C GLY A 236 -6.57 -12.94 -5.83
N GLN A 237 -7.17 -13.96 -6.43
CA GLN A 237 -7.00 -15.34 -5.98
C GLN A 237 -5.92 -16.00 -6.82
N ILE A 238 -5.14 -16.88 -6.19
CA ILE A 238 -4.11 -17.68 -6.84
C ILE A 238 -4.64 -19.10 -6.88
N ASP A 239 -4.66 -19.71 -8.07
CA ASP A 239 -5.04 -21.10 -8.22
C ASP A 239 -3.87 -21.98 -7.73
N ALA A 240 -4.09 -22.66 -6.60
CA ALA A 240 -3.10 -23.53 -5.98
C ALA A 240 -2.63 -24.65 -6.93
N SER A 241 -3.49 -25.13 -7.84
CA SER A 241 -3.17 -26.23 -8.76
C SER A 241 -2.11 -25.87 -9.81
N LEU A 242 -1.81 -24.59 -10.00
CA LEU A 242 -0.75 -24.09 -10.88
C LEU A 242 0.64 -24.10 -10.22
N ILE A 243 0.72 -24.27 -8.90
CA ILE A 243 1.95 -24.13 -8.10
C ILE A 243 2.23 -25.43 -7.32
N SER A 244 1.18 -26.14 -6.90
CA SER A 244 1.25 -27.36 -6.07
C SER A 244 1.52 -28.65 -6.86
N VAL A 245 2.33 -28.58 -7.93
CA VAL A 245 2.81 -29.79 -8.62
C VAL A 245 4.25 -30.00 -8.19
N TRP A 246 4.58 -31.20 -7.70
CA TRP A 246 5.91 -31.57 -7.21
C TRP A 246 7.06 -31.19 -8.19
N ASP A 247 6.78 -31.16 -9.49
CA ASP A 247 7.74 -30.81 -10.55
C ASP A 247 7.87 -29.29 -10.83
N SER A 248 7.05 -28.43 -10.23
CA SER A 248 7.07 -26.96 -10.40
C SER A 248 7.52 -26.19 -9.15
N ASP A 249 7.74 -26.87 -8.03
CA ASP A 249 8.28 -26.26 -6.82
C ASP A 249 9.80 -26.12 -6.94
N SER A 250 10.27 -24.90 -7.17
CA SER A 250 11.69 -24.58 -7.29
C SER A 250 12.30 -24.05 -6.00
N ASP A 251 11.54 -23.96 -4.91
CA ASP A 251 12.07 -23.45 -3.65
C ASP A 251 12.98 -24.50 -3.00
N ALA A 252 14.14 -24.04 -2.52
CA ALA A 252 15.05 -24.90 -1.79
C ALA A 252 14.38 -25.36 -0.48
N TRP A 253 14.55 -26.63 -0.11
CA TRP A 253 13.97 -27.24 1.10
C TRP A 253 14.19 -26.41 2.39
N ASP A 254 15.28 -25.63 2.45
CA ASP A 254 15.61 -24.78 3.60
C ASP A 254 14.84 -23.45 3.65
N ASN A 255 14.17 -23.06 2.56
CA ASN A 255 13.36 -21.85 2.44
C ASN A 255 11.84 -22.13 2.55
N ASP A 256 11.45 -23.40 2.56
CA ASP A 256 10.07 -23.82 2.73
C ASP A 256 9.68 -23.77 4.23
N GLN A 257 8.76 -22.88 4.57
CA GLN A 257 8.19 -22.76 5.93
C GLN A 257 6.79 -23.36 6.04
N SER A 258 6.29 -23.99 4.99
CA SER A 258 4.98 -24.62 4.99
C SER A 258 4.96 -25.81 5.94
N LEU A 259 3.85 -25.98 6.66
CA LEU A 259 3.62 -27.20 7.43
C LEU A 259 3.04 -28.27 6.51
N TRP A 260 3.36 -29.54 6.79
CA TRP A 260 2.76 -30.67 6.09
C TRP A 260 1.22 -30.59 6.13
N ASP A 261 0.57 -30.76 4.98
CA ASP A 261 -0.89 -30.60 4.78
C ASP A 261 -1.46 -29.18 5.04
N GLN A 262 -0.62 -28.13 5.07
CA GLN A 262 -1.09 -26.76 5.18
C GLN A 262 -1.72 -26.29 3.87
N ASN A 263 -2.97 -25.79 3.95
CA ASN A 263 -3.63 -25.13 2.83
C ASN A 263 -3.19 -23.65 2.76
N GLU A 264 -2.00 -23.39 2.19
CA GLU A 264 -1.43 -22.04 2.11
C GLU A 264 -2.17 -21.12 1.13
N LEU A 265 -2.72 -21.71 0.08
CA LEU A 265 -3.46 -21.06 -1.01
C LEU A 265 -4.92 -21.51 -0.98
N SER A 266 -5.59 -21.30 0.15
CA SER A 266 -7.01 -21.56 0.25
C SER A 266 -7.76 -20.79 -0.83
N GLU A 267 -8.59 -21.48 -1.63
CA GLU A 267 -9.33 -20.90 -2.76
C GLU A 267 -10.17 -19.69 -2.35
N GLY A 268 -10.58 -19.58 -1.07
CA GLY A 268 -11.34 -18.44 -0.55
C GLY A 268 -10.50 -17.23 -0.13
N GLN A 269 -9.18 -17.32 -0.12
CA GLN A 269 -8.29 -16.27 0.39
C GLN A 269 -7.73 -15.41 -0.73
N ALA A 270 -7.85 -14.10 -0.56
CA ALA A 270 -7.35 -13.13 -1.51
C ALA A 270 -5.91 -12.73 -1.18
N HIS A 271 -5.03 -12.77 -2.17
CA HIS A 271 -3.62 -12.40 -2.11
C HIS A 271 -3.39 -11.06 -2.80
N LEU A 272 -2.39 -10.33 -2.32
CA LEU A 272 -1.92 -9.12 -2.98
C LEU A 272 -0.97 -9.51 -4.12
N LEU A 273 -1.32 -9.10 -5.33
CA LEU A 273 -0.56 -9.29 -6.55
C LEU A 273 0.02 -7.95 -7.00
N MET A 274 1.28 -7.95 -7.42
CA MET A 274 2.01 -6.75 -7.83
C MET A 274 2.65 -6.93 -9.20
N GLY A 275 2.39 -5.98 -10.10
CA GLY A 275 3.11 -5.87 -11.37
C GLY A 275 4.49 -5.24 -11.12
N CYS A 276 5.55 -6.03 -11.24
CA CYS A 276 6.91 -5.66 -10.89
C CYS A 276 7.92 -6.07 -11.97
N ASP A 277 9.15 -5.58 -11.83
CA ASP A 277 10.27 -6.08 -12.63
C ASP A 277 10.93 -7.22 -11.85
N ILE A 278 10.76 -8.45 -12.31
CA ILE A 278 11.36 -9.65 -11.72
C ILE A 278 12.60 -10.01 -12.55
N GLY A 279 13.80 -9.91 -11.96
CA GLY A 279 15.03 -10.39 -12.59
C GLY A 279 15.30 -9.81 -13.99
N LEU A 280 14.98 -8.53 -14.23
CA LEU A 280 15.04 -7.81 -15.53
C LEU A 280 13.86 -8.05 -16.50
N SER A 281 12.82 -8.78 -16.11
CA SER A 281 11.62 -9.03 -16.92
C SER A 281 10.33 -8.52 -16.24
N SER A 282 9.39 -7.96 -17.00
CA SER A 282 8.09 -7.53 -16.46
C SER A 282 7.24 -8.75 -16.08
N GLY A 283 6.83 -8.85 -14.82
CA GLY A 283 6.04 -9.96 -14.28
C GLY A 283 4.97 -9.54 -13.29
N ILE A 284 4.17 -10.52 -12.85
CA ILE A 284 3.23 -10.38 -11.73
C ILE A 284 3.75 -11.26 -10.61
N ALA A 285 4.09 -10.67 -9.46
CA ALA A 285 4.49 -11.38 -8.27
C ALA A 285 3.37 -11.35 -7.24
N ALA A 286 3.16 -12.46 -6.55
CA ALA A 286 2.35 -12.49 -5.34
C ALA A 286 3.21 -12.09 -4.14
N THR A 287 2.65 -11.27 -3.23
CA THR A 287 3.38 -10.89 -2.02
C THR A 287 3.16 -11.91 -0.91
N ASP A 288 4.15 -12.01 -0.03
CA ASP A 288 4.06 -12.77 1.23
C ASP A 288 3.74 -14.25 1.04
N MET A 289 4.26 -14.84 -0.04
CA MET A 289 4.18 -16.27 -0.36
C MET A 289 5.44 -17.04 -0.02
N SER A 290 6.59 -16.39 0.01
CA SER A 290 7.87 -16.99 0.37
C SER A 290 8.55 -16.09 1.39
N ILE A 291 9.56 -16.64 2.05
CA ILE A 291 10.49 -15.84 2.82
C ILE A 291 11.43 -15.06 1.90
N THR A 292 11.59 -15.38 0.61
CA THR A 292 12.44 -14.63 -0.34
C THR A 292 11.67 -13.61 -1.19
N GLU A 293 12.37 -12.60 -1.73
CA GLU A 293 11.89 -11.77 -2.84
C GLU A 293 12.27 -12.44 -4.18
N ASN A 294 11.54 -13.49 -4.56
CA ASN A 294 11.77 -14.28 -5.79
C ASN A 294 13.19 -14.88 -5.87
N GLY A 295 13.65 -15.50 -4.78
CA GLY A 295 14.96 -16.13 -4.66
C GLY A 295 16.06 -15.22 -4.13
N ASP A 296 15.85 -13.91 -4.06
CA ASP A 296 16.75 -12.97 -3.38
C ASP A 296 16.38 -12.82 -1.90
N ASP A 297 17.39 -12.81 -1.03
CA ASP A 297 17.21 -12.54 0.39
C ASP A 297 16.88 -11.06 0.62
N PHE A 298 15.95 -10.77 1.53
CA PHE A 298 15.67 -9.41 1.98
C PHE A 298 16.03 -9.20 3.44
N ALA A 299 16.53 -8.01 3.76
CA ALA A 299 16.93 -7.63 5.11
C ALA A 299 15.80 -6.89 5.83
N ALA A 300 15.54 -7.27 7.09
CA ALA A 300 14.62 -6.58 7.98
C ALA A 300 15.41 -5.84 9.07
N GLU A 301 15.06 -4.57 9.31
CA GLU A 301 15.69 -3.72 10.32
C GLU A 301 14.60 -3.09 11.21
N MET A 302 14.78 -3.18 12.53
CA MET A 302 13.97 -2.47 13.52
C MET A 302 14.86 -1.61 14.40
N GLU A 303 14.52 -0.33 14.50
CA GLU A 303 15.36 0.65 15.19
C GLU A 303 14.60 1.51 16.21
N ARG A 304 15.19 1.70 17.39
CA ARG A 304 14.74 2.66 18.41
C ARG A 304 15.88 3.61 18.79
N LYS A 305 15.76 4.89 18.43
CA LYS A 305 16.68 5.98 18.83
C LYS A 305 16.13 6.81 20.00
N GLY A 306 17.03 7.48 20.72
CA GLY A 306 16.68 8.56 21.65
C GLY A 306 16.24 8.10 23.04
N ILE A 307 16.67 6.92 23.50
CA ILE A 307 16.29 6.36 24.79
C ILE A 307 17.05 7.11 25.90
N SER A 308 16.33 7.88 26.72
CA SER A 308 16.90 8.67 27.82
C SER A 308 16.62 8.11 29.21
N PHE A 309 15.68 7.16 29.34
CA PHE A 309 15.16 6.65 30.63
C PHE A 309 14.74 7.79 31.60
N ASP A 310 14.03 8.78 31.07
CA ASP A 310 13.53 9.96 31.80
C ASP A 310 14.61 10.86 32.45
N ASP A 311 15.90 10.61 32.15
CA ASP A 311 17.01 11.44 32.60
C ASP A 311 17.89 11.84 31.42
N PRO A 312 17.55 12.91 30.69
CA PRO A 312 18.34 13.34 29.54
C PRO A 312 19.68 14.00 29.94
N ALA A 313 19.95 14.26 31.22
CA ALA A 313 21.17 14.95 31.66
C ALA A 313 22.34 13.98 31.90
N THR A 314 22.06 12.75 32.32
CA THR A 314 23.11 11.79 32.64
C THR A 314 23.64 11.02 31.43
N VAL A 315 24.96 10.82 31.43
CA VAL A 315 25.65 9.93 30.49
C VAL A 315 25.45 8.49 30.96
N LYS A 316 25.00 7.64 30.04
CA LYS A 316 24.71 6.23 30.28
C LYS A 316 25.57 5.37 29.37
N SER A 317 26.01 4.23 29.89
CA SER A 317 26.78 3.24 29.15
C SER A 317 25.97 1.95 29.09
N LEU A 318 25.52 1.58 27.88
CA LEU A 318 24.78 0.35 27.64
C LEU A 318 25.75 -0.83 27.60
N ARG A 319 25.46 -1.89 28.36
CA ARG A 319 26.32 -3.06 28.53
C ARG A 319 25.76 -4.30 27.85
N ALA A 320 24.47 -4.54 28.01
CA ALA A 320 23.82 -5.71 27.46
C ALA A 320 22.33 -5.47 27.20
N ILE A 321 21.77 -6.29 26.31
CA ILE A 321 20.34 -6.38 26.04
C ILE A 321 19.88 -7.80 26.37
N TRP A 322 18.73 -7.91 27.03
CA TRP A 322 18.01 -9.17 27.25
C TRP A 322 16.76 -9.17 26.38
N PRO A 323 16.84 -9.63 25.13
CA PRO A 323 15.72 -9.58 24.21
C PRO A 323 14.80 -10.79 24.41
N ARG A 324 13.50 -10.59 24.23
CA ARG A 324 12.48 -11.65 24.22
C ARG A 324 12.00 -11.79 22.78
N ILE A 325 12.67 -12.65 22.03
CA ILE A 325 12.47 -12.86 20.58
C ILE A 325 11.82 -14.21 20.34
N LYS A 326 10.84 -14.25 19.43
CA LYS A 326 10.29 -15.47 18.85
C LYS A 326 10.81 -15.65 17.43
N GLY A 327 11.25 -16.86 17.13
CA GLY A 327 11.80 -17.28 15.84
C GLY A 327 12.21 -18.75 15.92
N THR A 328 12.84 -19.26 14.87
CA THR A 328 13.31 -20.65 14.82
C THR A 328 14.49 -20.85 15.77
N SER A 329 14.50 -21.94 16.54
CA SER A 329 15.63 -22.23 17.44
C SER A 329 16.92 -22.40 16.64
N GLY A 330 17.98 -21.67 17.00
CA GLY A 330 19.24 -21.63 16.26
C GLY A 330 19.36 -20.47 15.25
N GLN A 331 18.25 -19.77 14.95
CA GLN A 331 18.27 -18.56 14.13
C GLN A 331 19.08 -17.45 14.81
N LYS A 332 19.81 -16.69 14.00
CA LYS A 332 20.59 -15.54 14.47
C LYS A 332 19.86 -14.23 14.20
N VAL A 333 20.00 -13.29 15.12
CA VAL A 333 19.57 -11.89 14.98
C VAL A 333 20.75 -11.02 15.38
N LEU A 334 21.05 -9.99 14.60
CA LEU A 334 22.10 -9.03 14.95
C LEU A 334 21.51 -7.92 15.81
N ILE A 335 22.13 -7.71 16.97
CA ILE A 335 21.74 -6.67 17.90
C ILE A 335 22.86 -5.64 17.96
N THR A 336 22.54 -4.41 17.62
CA THR A 336 23.51 -3.29 17.61
C THR A 336 23.08 -2.24 18.62
N SER A 337 24.00 -1.82 19.48
CA SER A 337 23.84 -0.65 20.34
C SER A 337 24.44 0.59 19.71
N GLY A 338 23.78 1.73 19.91
CA GLY A 338 24.31 3.04 19.57
C GLY A 338 24.10 4.03 20.70
N ALA A 339 24.84 5.13 20.66
CA ALA A 339 24.65 6.22 21.59
C ALA A 339 25.00 7.58 20.95
N THR A 340 24.42 8.65 21.49
CA THR A 340 24.78 10.03 21.17
C THR A 340 24.77 10.90 22.43
N MET A 341 25.61 11.93 22.43
CA MET A 341 25.65 12.95 23.49
C MET A 341 24.58 14.03 23.30
N ASP A 342 24.08 14.17 22.07
CA ASP A 342 23.06 15.16 21.72
C ASP A 342 22.04 14.53 20.77
N ILE A 343 20.76 14.81 20.99
CA ILE A 343 19.66 14.31 20.17
C ILE A 343 19.69 14.89 18.75
N GLU A 344 20.34 16.04 18.56
CA GLU A 344 20.50 16.69 17.25
C GLU A 344 21.64 16.10 16.41
N GLN A 345 22.48 15.25 17.02
CA GLN A 345 23.62 14.62 16.37
C GLN A 345 23.31 13.19 15.94
N ALA A 346 23.99 12.71 14.90
CA ALA A 346 23.86 11.34 14.43
C ALA A 346 24.31 10.34 15.52
N VAL A 347 23.56 9.24 15.65
CA VAL A 347 23.90 8.14 16.56
C VAL A 347 25.19 7.47 16.10
N THR A 348 26.13 7.29 17.03
CA THR A 348 27.32 6.46 16.79
C THR A 348 26.99 5.02 17.13
N TRP A 349 27.07 4.13 16.15
CA TRP A 349 26.78 2.70 16.30
C TRP A 349 28.03 1.90 16.65
N GLY A 350 27.89 0.95 17.57
CA GLY A 350 28.91 -0.03 17.87
C GLY A 350 28.91 -1.20 16.87
N SER A 351 29.81 -2.16 17.10
CA SER A 351 29.81 -3.43 16.36
C SER A 351 28.55 -4.26 16.67
N PRO A 352 27.90 -4.84 15.65
CA PRO A 352 26.78 -5.77 15.85
C PRO A 352 27.20 -7.01 16.64
N VAL A 353 26.27 -7.55 17.44
CA VAL A 353 26.45 -8.77 18.22
C VAL A 353 25.43 -9.80 17.78
N GLU A 354 25.89 -11.02 17.48
CA GLU A 354 25.00 -12.13 17.13
C GLU A 354 24.28 -12.67 18.38
N TYR A 355 22.95 -12.66 18.34
CA TYR A 355 22.10 -13.32 19.32
C TYR A 355 21.44 -14.55 18.67
N THR A 356 21.64 -15.73 19.26
CA THR A 356 21.06 -16.98 18.75
C THR A 356 19.80 -17.34 19.55
N ILE A 357 18.65 -17.40 18.86
CA ILE A 357 17.35 -17.72 19.47
C ILE A 357 17.39 -19.14 20.05
N GLY A 358 16.98 -19.30 21.31
CA GLY A 358 16.92 -20.60 21.99
C GLY A 358 18.22 -21.02 22.71
N SER A 359 19.34 -20.35 22.47
CA SER A 359 20.62 -20.65 23.15
C SER A 359 21.23 -19.45 23.87
N SER A 360 21.19 -18.26 23.26
CA SER A 360 21.71 -17.03 23.88
C SER A 360 20.72 -16.50 24.93
N GLN A 361 21.21 -16.19 26.13
CA GLN A 361 20.40 -15.55 27.17
C GLN A 361 20.37 -14.03 27.06
N LYS A 362 21.51 -13.44 26.68
CA LYS A 362 21.69 -11.99 26.51
C LYS A 362 22.62 -11.70 25.34
N ALA A 363 22.55 -10.48 24.82
CA ALA A 363 23.55 -9.92 23.91
C ALA A 363 24.45 -8.97 24.69
N ASP A 364 25.72 -9.33 24.84
CA ASP A 364 26.76 -8.49 25.45
C ASP A 364 27.28 -7.49 24.41
N LEU A 365 26.98 -6.20 24.60
CA LEU A 365 27.17 -5.17 23.59
C LEU A 365 28.51 -4.43 23.80
N PRO A 366 29.12 -3.90 22.72
CA PRO A 366 30.22 -2.97 22.87
C PRO A 366 29.71 -1.72 23.61
N PHE A 367 30.35 -1.38 24.72
CA PHE A 367 29.96 -0.33 25.68
C PHE A 367 29.64 1.01 25.02
N SER A 368 28.41 1.17 24.53
CA SER A 368 27.96 2.36 23.82
C SER A 368 27.58 3.40 24.86
N THR A 369 28.29 4.52 24.87
CA THR A 369 28.22 5.51 25.94
C THR A 369 27.72 6.85 25.40
N GLY A 370 26.63 7.36 25.96
CA GLY A 370 26.03 8.64 25.59
C GLY A 370 24.85 9.00 26.47
N ARG A 371 24.30 10.20 26.29
CA ARG A 371 23.10 10.67 27.03
C ARG A 371 21.83 10.01 26.53
N PHE A 372 21.76 9.81 25.21
CA PHE A 372 20.67 9.15 24.51
C PHE A 372 21.19 7.86 23.89
N LEU A 373 20.56 6.75 24.25
CA LEU A 373 20.90 5.43 23.71
C LEU A 373 20.03 5.11 22.49
N ALA A 374 20.52 4.22 21.65
CA ALA A 374 19.83 3.69 20.49
C ALA A 374 20.08 2.18 20.37
N ILE A 375 19.11 1.49 19.79
CA ILE A 375 19.13 0.04 19.63
C ILE A 375 18.60 -0.29 18.26
N ARG A 376 19.24 -1.27 17.63
CA ARG A 376 18.83 -1.83 16.35
C ARG A 376 18.84 -3.36 16.42
N PHE A 377 17.82 -3.96 15.81
CA PHE A 377 17.73 -5.38 15.53
C PHE A 377 17.71 -5.57 14.01
N ASP A 378 18.67 -6.33 13.50
CA ASP A 378 18.79 -6.64 12.07
C ASP A 378 18.58 -8.15 11.87
N SER A 379 17.86 -8.54 10.82
CA SER A 379 17.76 -9.95 10.43
C SER A 379 19.13 -10.47 9.99
N VAL A 380 19.39 -11.76 10.27
CA VAL A 380 20.46 -12.52 9.64
C VAL A 380 19.80 -13.57 8.78
N ASP A 381 20.27 -13.66 7.54
CA ASP A 381 19.66 -14.50 6.52
C ASP A 381 18.17 -14.20 6.38
N ASN A 382 17.46 -15.09 5.70
CA ASN A 382 16.07 -14.90 5.36
C ASN A 382 15.09 -15.50 6.37
N ALA A 383 15.32 -15.22 7.65
CA ALA A 383 14.58 -15.86 8.72
C ALA A 383 13.66 -14.84 9.43
N PRO A 384 12.33 -15.04 9.42
CA PRO A 384 11.40 -14.15 10.11
C PRO A 384 11.61 -14.23 11.63
N PHE A 385 11.52 -13.09 12.30
CA PHE A 385 11.57 -13.02 13.77
C PHE A 385 10.61 -11.97 14.29
N ARG A 386 10.21 -12.12 15.56
CA ARG A 386 9.36 -11.18 16.27
C ARG A 386 9.97 -10.83 17.62
N VAL A 387 10.14 -9.54 17.88
CA VAL A 387 10.58 -9.04 19.19
C VAL A 387 9.35 -8.68 20.03
N ASP A 388 9.10 -9.40 21.12
CA ASP A 388 7.97 -9.12 22.02
C ASP A 388 8.31 -8.03 23.05
N SER A 389 9.53 -8.07 23.59
CA SER A 389 10.05 -7.06 24.54
C SER A 389 11.56 -7.21 24.68
N PHE A 390 12.22 -6.27 25.34
CA PHE A 390 13.63 -6.37 25.69
C PHE A 390 13.92 -5.57 26.97
N ASP A 391 14.87 -6.03 27.77
CA ASP A 391 15.39 -5.30 28.93
C ASP A 391 16.82 -4.79 28.65
N LEU A 392 17.16 -3.63 29.21
CA LEU A 392 18.43 -2.93 28.97
C LEU A 392 19.28 -2.88 30.24
N ASP A 393 20.48 -3.45 30.19
CA ASP A 393 21.49 -3.30 31.25
C ASP A 393 22.36 -2.09 30.94
N TYR A 394 22.14 -1.00 31.67
CA TYR A 394 22.90 0.24 31.54
C TYR A 394 23.50 0.68 32.87
N THR A 395 24.61 1.42 32.79
CA THR A 395 25.26 2.04 33.96
C THR A 395 25.35 3.54 33.77
N VAL A 396 25.01 4.30 34.82
CA VAL A 396 25.15 5.75 34.83
C VAL A 396 26.62 6.10 35.07
N ARG A 397 27.20 6.95 34.21
CA ARG A 397 28.62 7.35 34.25
C ARG A 397 28.84 8.73 34.86
N GLY A 398 27.77 9.48 35.10
CA GLY A 398 27.82 10.82 35.69
C GLY A 398 26.92 11.81 34.95
N LEU A 399 26.93 13.05 35.42
CA LEU A 399 26.33 14.19 34.70
C LEU A 399 27.28 14.64 33.59
N TYR A 400 26.70 15.09 32.48
CA TYR A 400 27.43 15.69 31.36
C TYR A 400 27.94 17.09 31.70
#